data_AF-L7J266-F1
#
_entry.id   AF-L7J266-F1
#
_cell.length_a   1.000
_cell.length_b   1.000
_cell.length_c   1.000
_cell.angle_alpha   90.00
_cell.angle_beta   90.00
_cell.angle_gamma   90.00
#
_symmetry.space_group_name_H-M   'P 1'
#
loop_
_entity.id
_entity.type
_entity.pdbx_description
1 polymer ?
#
loop_
_entity_poly.entity_id
_entity_poly.type
_entity_poly.pdbx_seq_one_letter_code
_entity_poly.pdbx_strand_id
1 'polypeptide(L)'
;MASTPSWTKNLAPSTTGCSPSAAAARTAELEELVRVIQSTPAIDNHANPLLGRKEPENFPLLVGTATGTGDIADAVEMTLGQQRALRQLAMALQCEPSWDAVAQGIRNKRLDEAEYVKWVAKCFAGVDTILFDDGPRDQNKTHDLTWHDRFLSGSCKRIFGIETVAAEIIDSHAKVYYHSSSTSTGRRRRQSPDDVFDRMLDDFGIAVKQAIENIDIVAFSSVIGYRTGLGVRKAVDIAAARDSFEEIVENYGIQGRFTTVSHKGLSDLFVHHTAVLIREYSTNFRKPIQFRTFLGGSDASMVNCNPALLETFMVERPLKRDAVELSKAVLFENSNRLYNLELSLSGLLDSTDGTDTGDETSDDDDDDDSD
;
A
#
# COMPACT_ATOMS: atom_id res chain seq x y z
N MET A 1 19.97 -24.59 26.74
CA MET A 1 21.16 -24.54 25.85
C MET A 1 20.65 -24.54 24.42
N ALA A 2 20.57 -23.36 23.80
CA ALA A 2 20.07 -23.22 22.43
C ALA A 2 21.22 -23.47 21.46
N SER A 3 21.10 -24.50 20.62
CA SER A 3 22.07 -24.80 19.57
C SER A 3 22.00 -23.75 18.46
N THR A 4 23.17 -23.28 18.04
CA THR A 4 23.33 -22.32 16.94
C THR A 4 22.71 -22.84 15.63
N PRO A 5 21.92 -22.04 14.89
CA PRO A 5 21.27 -22.48 13.66
C PRO A 5 22.26 -22.88 12.55
N SER A 6 21.95 -23.91 11.76
CA SER A 6 22.86 -24.51 10.76
C SER A 6 23.24 -23.60 9.58
N TRP A 7 22.52 -22.50 9.34
CA TRP A 7 22.75 -21.61 8.21
C TRP A 7 23.96 -20.68 8.39
N THR A 8 24.51 -20.55 9.60
CA THR A 8 25.77 -19.83 9.85
C THR A 8 27.00 -20.57 9.29
N LYS A 9 26.88 -21.87 8.97
CA LYS A 9 28.02 -22.69 8.50
C LYS A 9 28.45 -22.44 7.05
N ASN A 10 27.62 -21.81 6.23
CA ASN A 10 27.87 -21.68 4.79
C ASN A 10 28.22 -20.25 4.31
N LEU A 11 28.41 -19.31 5.24
CA LEU A 11 28.95 -17.97 4.94
C LEU A 11 30.44 -17.93 5.30
N ALA A 12 31.24 -18.86 4.77
CA ALA A 12 32.69 -18.76 4.88
C ALA A 12 33.17 -17.58 4.00
N PRO A 13 33.76 -16.52 4.57
CA PRO A 13 34.33 -15.45 3.77
C PRO A 13 35.49 -16.03 2.95
N SER A 14 35.59 -15.68 1.67
CA SER A 14 36.80 -15.92 0.89
C SER A 14 37.98 -15.28 1.64
N THR A 15 38.83 -16.11 2.23
CA THR A 15 39.96 -15.68 3.06
C THR A 15 41.06 -15.08 2.20
N THR A 16 40.93 -13.78 1.92
CA THR A 16 42.07 -12.95 1.57
C THR A 16 42.32 -11.96 2.71
N GLY A 17 43.34 -12.26 3.52
CA GLY A 17 44.07 -11.26 4.32
C GLY A 17 43.50 -10.76 5.65
N CYS A 18 42.47 -11.34 6.25
CA CYS A 18 41.97 -10.87 7.56
C CYS A 18 42.56 -11.67 8.74
N SER A 19 43.06 -10.99 9.77
CA SER A 19 43.63 -11.63 10.96
C SER A 19 42.56 -12.43 11.74
N PRO A 20 42.93 -13.51 12.46
CA PRO A 20 41.98 -14.32 13.23
C PRO A 20 41.14 -13.52 14.24
N SER A 21 41.71 -12.45 14.79
CA SER A 21 41.02 -11.52 15.69
C SER A 21 39.94 -10.69 15.00
N ALA A 22 40.14 -10.32 13.72
CA ALA A 22 39.16 -9.57 12.95
C ALA A 22 37.99 -10.45 12.49
N ALA A 23 38.25 -11.73 12.19
CA ALA A 23 37.20 -12.70 11.87
C ALA A 23 36.29 -12.98 13.08
N ALA A 24 36.88 -13.18 14.27
CA ALA A 24 36.14 -13.39 15.50
C ALA A 24 35.30 -12.15 15.90
N ALA A 25 35.83 -10.95 15.70
CA ALA A 25 35.09 -9.70 15.93
C ALA A 25 33.86 -9.60 15.00
N ARG A 26 34.01 -9.88 13.70
CA ARG A 26 32.88 -9.88 12.75
C ARG A 26 31.80 -10.90 13.09
N THR A 27 32.19 -12.09 13.58
CA THR A 27 31.23 -13.09 14.04
C THR A 27 30.43 -12.59 15.24
N ALA A 28 31.09 -11.97 16.22
CA ALA A 28 30.41 -11.39 17.38
C ALA A 28 29.47 -10.23 16.99
N GLU A 29 29.88 -9.36 16.06
CA GLU A 29 29.04 -8.30 15.51
C GLU A 29 27.80 -8.84 14.79
N LEU A 30 27.95 -9.91 14.01
CA LEU A 30 26.83 -10.56 13.33
C LEU A 30 25.86 -11.21 14.32
N GLU A 31 26.38 -11.90 15.34
CA GLU A 31 25.56 -12.48 16.41
C GLU A 31 24.77 -11.42 17.17
N GLU A 32 25.41 -10.28 17.44
CA GLU A 32 24.78 -9.12 18.05
C GLU A 32 23.68 -8.54 17.15
N LEU A 33 23.95 -8.37 15.85
CA LEU A 33 22.95 -7.90 14.90
C LEU A 33 21.74 -8.84 14.83
N VAL A 34 21.97 -10.16 14.77
CA VAL A 34 20.90 -11.17 14.80
C VAL A 34 20.08 -11.06 16.08
N ARG A 35 20.75 -10.90 17.23
CA ARG A 35 20.08 -10.71 18.52
C ARG A 35 19.21 -9.45 18.52
N VAL A 36 19.71 -8.33 18.01
CA VAL A 36 18.97 -7.07 17.90
C VAL A 36 17.76 -7.24 16.99
N ILE A 37 17.92 -7.81 15.79
CA ILE A 37 16.81 -8.02 14.85
C ILE A 37 15.73 -8.92 15.47
N GLN A 38 16.11 -10.01 16.12
CA GLN A 38 15.17 -10.97 16.71
C GLN A 38 14.45 -10.47 17.97
N SER A 39 15.03 -9.47 18.66
CA SER A 39 14.46 -8.91 19.89
C SER A 39 13.77 -7.56 19.69
N THR A 40 13.93 -6.93 18.52
CA THR A 40 13.25 -5.67 18.18
C THR A 40 11.83 -5.97 17.73
N PRO A 41 10.79 -5.44 18.41
CA PRO A 41 9.42 -5.64 17.99
C PRO A 41 9.15 -5.07 16.59
N ALA A 42 8.38 -5.79 15.78
CA ALA A 42 7.96 -5.35 14.46
C ALA A 42 6.76 -4.40 14.55
N ILE A 43 6.73 -3.40 13.68
CA ILE A 43 5.55 -2.58 13.39
C ILE A 43 5.04 -3.00 12.01
N ASP A 44 3.88 -3.65 11.97
CA ASP A 44 3.27 -4.02 10.70
C ASP A 44 2.49 -2.80 10.17
N ASN A 45 3.06 -2.12 9.18
CA ASN A 45 2.56 -0.84 8.72
C ASN A 45 1.39 -0.95 7.72
N HIS A 46 0.99 -2.15 7.30
CA HIS A 46 -0.16 -2.35 6.41
C HIS A 46 -0.65 -3.81 6.43
N ALA A 47 -1.71 -4.07 7.19
CA ALA A 47 -2.37 -5.37 7.23
C ALA A 47 -3.89 -5.26 7.04
N ASN A 48 -4.58 -6.39 6.95
CA ASN A 48 -6.04 -6.46 7.01
C ASN A 48 -6.45 -7.18 8.30
N PRO A 49 -7.59 -6.80 8.92
CA PRO A 49 -8.10 -7.49 10.11
C PRO A 49 -8.30 -9.00 9.89
N LEU A 50 -8.07 -9.80 10.93
CA LEU A 50 -8.35 -11.24 10.88
C LEU A 50 -9.85 -11.51 10.71
N LEU A 51 -10.18 -12.51 9.90
CA LEU A 51 -11.54 -13.03 9.82
C LEU A 51 -12.00 -13.56 11.18
N GLY A 52 -13.29 -13.39 11.46
CA GLY A 52 -13.95 -13.95 12.62
C GLY A 52 -13.77 -15.47 12.69
N ARG A 53 -13.62 -16.01 13.90
CA ARG A 53 -13.40 -17.45 14.15
C ARG A 53 -14.34 -18.38 13.36
N LYS A 54 -15.60 -17.99 13.17
CA LYS A 54 -16.68 -18.79 12.55
C LYS A 54 -16.92 -18.51 11.06
N GLU A 55 -16.31 -17.47 10.50
CA GLU A 55 -16.45 -17.08 9.09
C GLU A 55 -15.73 -17.94 8.03
N PRO A 56 -14.79 -18.86 8.34
CA PRO A 56 -13.90 -19.38 7.32
C PRO A 56 -14.36 -20.68 6.65
N GLU A 57 -15.63 -21.12 6.77
CA GLU A 57 -16.04 -22.43 6.23
C GLU A 57 -15.71 -22.59 4.74
N ASN A 58 -15.65 -21.49 3.97
CA ASN A 58 -15.36 -21.48 2.54
C ASN A 58 -14.14 -20.64 2.10
N PHE A 59 -13.28 -20.15 3.01
CA PHE A 59 -12.11 -19.36 2.56
C PHE A 59 -10.95 -20.30 2.20
N PRO A 60 -10.59 -20.45 0.90
CA PRO A 60 -9.51 -21.36 0.52
C PRO A 60 -8.19 -20.76 0.99
N LEU A 61 -7.50 -21.46 1.90
CA LEU A 61 -6.24 -20.99 2.46
C LEU A 61 -5.23 -20.65 1.36
N LEU A 62 -5.25 -21.42 0.27
CA LEU A 62 -4.44 -21.21 -0.94
C LEU A 62 -4.70 -19.84 -1.61
N VAL A 63 -5.96 -19.39 -1.65
CA VAL A 63 -6.35 -18.09 -2.20
C VAL A 63 -5.94 -16.94 -1.28
N GLY A 64 -5.82 -17.19 0.03
CA GLY A 64 -5.30 -16.22 0.99
C GLY A 64 -3.80 -15.97 0.87
N THR A 65 -3.05 -16.97 0.42
CA THR A 65 -1.58 -16.92 0.30
C THR A 65 -1.12 -16.63 -1.13
N ALA A 66 -2.01 -16.72 -2.12
CA ALA A 66 -1.73 -16.53 -3.53
C ALA A 66 -2.34 -15.24 -4.07
N THR A 67 -1.61 -14.56 -4.95
CA THR A 67 -2.10 -13.40 -5.67
C THR A 67 -2.45 -13.81 -7.09
N GLY A 68 -3.72 -14.12 -7.36
CA GLY A 68 -4.18 -14.48 -8.71
C GLY A 68 -5.50 -15.25 -8.69
N THR A 69 -6.57 -14.62 -9.16
CA THR A 69 -7.84 -15.29 -9.46
C THR A 69 -7.78 -15.77 -10.90
N GLY A 70 -7.19 -16.94 -11.15
CA GLY A 70 -7.13 -17.49 -12.50
C GLY A 70 -6.05 -18.54 -12.77
N ASP A 71 -5.08 -18.70 -11.88
CA ASP A 71 -4.02 -19.67 -12.08
C ASP A 71 -4.49 -21.09 -11.71
N ILE A 72 -4.01 -22.08 -12.47
CA ILE A 72 -4.15 -23.51 -12.14
C ILE A 72 -3.65 -23.68 -10.70
N ALA A 73 -4.48 -24.20 -9.81
CA ALA A 73 -4.16 -24.34 -8.38
C ALA A 73 -2.77 -24.99 -8.16
N ASP A 74 -2.43 -25.98 -9.00
CA ASP A 74 -1.14 -26.66 -9.02
C ASP A 74 0.05 -25.70 -9.27
N ALA A 75 -0.10 -24.71 -10.15
CA ALA A 75 0.97 -23.74 -10.45
C ALA A 75 1.19 -22.77 -9.28
N VAL A 76 0.11 -22.36 -8.62
CA VAL A 76 0.14 -21.51 -7.43
C VAL A 76 0.88 -22.21 -6.30
N GLU A 77 0.53 -23.47 -6.04
CA GLU A 77 1.16 -24.31 -5.00
C GLU A 77 2.68 -24.43 -5.17
N MET A 78 3.16 -24.41 -6.40
CA MET A 78 4.59 -24.57 -6.72
C MET A 78 5.41 -23.29 -6.56
N THR A 79 4.79 -22.15 -6.29
CA THR A 79 5.52 -20.91 -6.02
C THR A 79 6.36 -21.01 -4.74
N LEU A 80 7.52 -20.34 -4.72
CA LEU A 80 8.39 -20.32 -3.53
C LEU A 80 7.68 -19.78 -2.29
N GLY A 81 6.78 -18.80 -2.46
CA GLY A 81 5.96 -18.25 -1.39
C GLY A 81 5.04 -19.29 -0.76
N GLN A 82 4.30 -20.04 -1.59
CA GLN A 82 3.42 -21.11 -1.13
C GLN A 82 4.19 -22.26 -0.48
N GLN A 83 5.28 -22.71 -1.10
CA GLN A 83 6.13 -23.77 -0.56
C GLN A 83 6.72 -23.40 0.80
N ARG A 84 7.12 -22.14 0.98
CA ARG A 84 7.60 -21.63 2.28
C ARG A 84 6.47 -21.55 3.30
N ALA A 85 5.32 -20.97 2.93
CA ALA A 85 4.16 -20.84 3.81
C ALA A 85 3.69 -22.20 4.32
N LEU A 86 3.55 -23.18 3.42
CA LEU A 86 3.18 -24.55 3.72
C LEU A 86 4.09 -25.17 4.78
N ARG A 87 5.42 -25.11 4.58
CA ARG A 87 6.39 -25.66 5.53
C ARG A 87 6.35 -24.97 6.90
N GLN A 88 6.23 -23.64 6.91
CA GLN A 88 6.18 -22.88 8.16
C GLN A 88 4.89 -23.15 8.95
N LEU A 89 3.74 -23.20 8.26
CA LEU A 89 2.45 -23.53 8.85
C LEU A 89 2.44 -24.97 9.37
N ALA A 90 2.91 -25.93 8.58
CA ALA A 90 2.98 -27.33 8.98
C ALA A 90 3.86 -27.53 10.22
N MET A 91 5.03 -26.89 10.26
CA MET A 91 5.90 -26.91 11.45
C MET A 91 5.19 -26.30 12.67
N ALA A 92 4.52 -25.16 12.50
CA ALA A 92 3.88 -24.46 13.60
C ALA A 92 2.62 -25.19 14.13
N LEU A 93 1.91 -25.91 13.26
CA LEU A 93 0.76 -26.76 13.57
C LEU A 93 1.14 -28.19 13.97
N GLN A 94 2.40 -28.57 13.79
CA GLN A 94 2.92 -29.93 14.02
C GLN A 94 2.18 -30.99 13.20
N CYS A 95 1.99 -30.72 11.91
CA CYS A 95 1.35 -31.64 10.96
C CYS A 95 2.25 -31.90 9.74
N GLU A 96 1.82 -32.83 8.89
CA GLU A 96 2.45 -33.06 7.59
C GLU A 96 2.42 -31.78 6.72
N PRO A 97 3.44 -31.54 5.89
CA PRO A 97 3.51 -30.39 5.00
C PRO A 97 2.63 -30.58 3.75
N SER A 98 1.31 -30.72 3.96
CA SER A 98 0.28 -30.70 2.90
C SER A 98 -0.81 -29.67 3.22
N TRP A 99 -1.40 -29.07 2.19
CA TRP A 99 -2.43 -28.05 2.36
C TRP A 99 -3.67 -28.59 3.08
N ASP A 100 -4.03 -29.85 2.85
CA ASP A 100 -5.13 -30.52 3.56
C ASP A 100 -4.84 -30.65 5.07
N ALA A 101 -3.63 -31.09 5.43
CA ALA A 101 -3.24 -31.25 6.82
C ALA A 101 -3.17 -29.88 7.53
N VAL A 102 -2.63 -28.85 6.86
CA VAL A 102 -2.59 -27.48 7.37
C VAL A 102 -4.00 -26.91 7.54
N ALA A 103 -4.86 -27.05 6.54
CA ALA A 103 -6.25 -26.59 6.62
C ALA A 103 -7.01 -27.26 7.76
N GLN A 104 -6.84 -28.58 7.93
CA GLN A 104 -7.42 -29.32 9.05
C GLN A 104 -6.84 -28.87 10.39
N GLY A 105 -5.53 -28.64 10.49
CA GLY A 105 -4.88 -28.12 11.69
C GLY A 105 -5.43 -26.76 12.11
N ILE A 106 -5.63 -25.84 11.16
CA ILE A 106 -6.25 -24.53 11.40
C ILE A 106 -7.70 -24.69 11.85
N ARG A 107 -8.49 -25.56 11.21
CA ARG A 107 -9.87 -25.86 11.61
C ARG A 107 -9.91 -26.35 13.06
N ASN A 108 -9.04 -27.30 13.42
CA ASN A 108 -8.96 -27.83 14.78
C ASN A 108 -8.65 -26.74 15.80
N LYS A 109 -7.72 -25.82 15.49
CA LYS A 109 -7.41 -24.67 16.36
C LYS A 109 -8.58 -23.71 16.56
N ARG A 110 -9.53 -23.65 15.63
CA ARG A 110 -10.72 -22.77 15.70
C ARG A 110 -11.90 -23.38 16.45
N LEU A 111 -11.91 -24.69 16.69
CA LEU A 111 -12.99 -25.38 17.41
C LEU A 111 -13.10 -24.87 18.85
N ASP A 112 -11.96 -24.81 19.54
CA ASP A 112 -11.84 -24.33 20.91
C ASP A 112 -11.34 -22.88 20.94
N GLU A 113 -12.02 -22.02 21.69
CA GLU A 113 -11.70 -20.60 21.75
C GLU A 113 -10.37 -20.32 22.46
N ALA A 114 -10.08 -21.04 23.54
CA ALA A 114 -8.86 -20.83 24.29
C ALA A 114 -7.63 -21.24 23.48
N GLU A 115 -7.72 -22.35 22.74
CA GLU A 115 -6.67 -22.78 21.80
C GLU A 115 -6.52 -21.84 20.61
N TYR A 116 -7.62 -21.30 20.08
CA TYR A 116 -7.57 -20.29 19.01
C TYR A 116 -6.84 -19.02 19.47
N VAL A 117 -7.20 -18.50 20.64
CA VAL A 117 -6.58 -17.31 21.24
C VAL A 117 -5.09 -17.53 21.50
N LYS A 118 -4.69 -18.66 22.09
CA LYS A 118 -3.27 -19.00 22.28
C LYS A 118 -2.51 -19.09 20.96
N TRP A 119 -3.13 -19.66 19.94
CA TRP A 119 -2.55 -19.79 18.61
C TRP A 119 -2.31 -18.42 17.97
N VAL A 120 -3.31 -17.53 18.00
CA VAL A 120 -3.20 -16.16 17.50
C VAL A 120 -2.13 -15.38 18.26
N ALA A 121 -2.09 -15.49 19.60
CA ALA A 121 -1.04 -14.86 20.42
C ALA A 121 0.37 -15.32 20.02
N LYS A 122 0.54 -16.60 19.71
CA LYS A 122 1.81 -17.14 19.22
C LYS A 122 2.17 -16.58 17.84
N CYS A 123 1.19 -16.40 16.95
CA CYS A 123 1.42 -15.82 15.62
C CYS A 123 1.80 -14.34 15.66
N PHE A 124 1.26 -13.56 16.61
CA PHE A 124 1.59 -12.15 16.79
C PHE A 124 2.79 -11.89 17.72
N ALA A 125 3.42 -12.93 18.27
CA ALA A 125 4.57 -12.77 19.14
C ALA A 125 5.71 -12.03 18.42
N GLY A 126 6.20 -10.94 19.04
CA GLY A 126 7.23 -10.08 18.46
C GLY A 126 6.71 -8.94 17.59
N VAL A 127 5.39 -8.77 17.46
CA VAL A 127 4.76 -7.59 16.84
C VAL A 127 4.31 -6.63 17.93
N ASP A 128 4.68 -5.35 17.81
CA ASP A 128 4.27 -4.29 18.73
C ASP A 128 2.89 -3.74 18.36
N THR A 129 2.71 -3.33 17.11
CA THR A 129 1.46 -2.76 16.62
C THR A 129 1.23 -3.11 15.14
N ILE A 130 -0.03 -3.09 14.74
CA ILE A 130 -0.48 -3.34 13.38
C ILE A 130 -1.36 -2.17 12.92
N LEU A 131 -1.11 -1.71 11.70
CA LEU A 131 -1.92 -0.70 11.01
C LEU A 131 -2.87 -1.41 10.05
N PHE A 132 -4.15 -1.43 10.39
CA PHE A 132 -5.18 -2.13 9.63
C PHE A 132 -5.82 -1.23 8.57
N ASP A 133 -5.75 -1.66 7.31
CA ASP A 133 -6.61 -1.19 6.24
C ASP A 133 -7.90 -2.01 6.26
N ASP A 134 -8.99 -1.36 6.64
CA ASP A 134 -10.30 -2.03 6.74
C ASP A 134 -10.89 -2.36 5.37
N GLY A 135 -10.42 -1.71 4.29
CA GLY A 135 -10.86 -1.95 2.92
C GLY A 135 -12.40 -2.02 2.75
N PRO A 136 -12.90 -2.52 1.61
CA PRO A 136 -14.33 -2.75 1.40
C PRO A 136 -14.83 -4.05 2.05
N ARG A 137 -14.16 -4.57 3.09
CA ARG A 137 -14.52 -5.88 3.69
C ARG A 137 -15.74 -5.74 4.57
N ASP A 138 -16.53 -6.82 4.63
CA ASP A 138 -17.68 -6.92 5.53
C ASP A 138 -17.17 -6.90 6.98
N GLN A 139 -17.32 -5.76 7.65
CA GLN A 139 -16.88 -5.56 9.04
C GLN A 139 -17.53 -6.58 10.00
N ASN A 140 -18.66 -7.19 9.62
CA ASN A 140 -19.30 -8.24 10.41
C ASN A 140 -18.52 -9.56 10.36
N LYS A 141 -17.62 -9.73 9.40
CA LYS A 141 -16.84 -10.96 9.18
C LYS A 141 -15.42 -10.89 9.71
N THR A 142 -15.00 -9.75 10.24
CA THR A 142 -13.65 -9.53 10.75
C THR A 142 -13.68 -9.16 12.22
N HIS A 143 -12.60 -9.48 12.93
CA HIS A 143 -12.39 -8.98 14.28
C HIS A 143 -12.11 -7.47 14.26
N ASP A 144 -12.63 -6.74 15.25
CA ASP A 144 -12.32 -5.32 15.42
C ASP A 144 -10.91 -5.09 16.01
N LEU A 145 -10.47 -3.83 16.08
CA LEU A 145 -9.16 -3.47 16.63
C LEU A 145 -8.98 -3.93 18.07
N THR A 146 -10.00 -3.75 18.91
CA THR A 146 -9.92 -4.05 20.35
C THR A 146 -9.70 -5.54 20.60
N TRP A 147 -10.20 -6.39 19.70
CA TRP A 147 -9.92 -7.81 19.74
C TRP A 147 -8.44 -8.11 19.42
N HIS A 148 -7.85 -7.41 18.45
CA HIS A 148 -6.43 -7.58 18.07
C HIS A 148 -5.48 -7.03 19.14
N ASP A 149 -5.82 -5.90 19.78
CA ASP A 149 -5.03 -5.26 20.85
C ASP A 149 -4.68 -6.22 22.00
N ARG A 150 -5.51 -7.24 22.23
CA ARG A 150 -5.29 -8.25 23.26
C ARG A 150 -4.03 -9.10 23.04
N PHE A 151 -3.47 -9.09 21.84
CA PHE A 151 -2.33 -9.90 21.44
C PHE A 151 -1.04 -9.09 21.23
N LEU A 152 -1.15 -7.76 21.26
CA LEU A 152 -0.07 -6.84 20.90
C LEU A 152 0.34 -6.01 22.11
N SER A 153 1.56 -5.46 22.06
CA SER A 153 2.08 -4.61 23.14
C SER A 153 1.60 -3.15 22.99
N GLY A 154 1.47 -2.69 21.74
CA GLY A 154 0.88 -1.41 21.37
C GLY A 154 -0.57 -1.55 20.90
N SER A 155 -1.27 -0.42 20.84
CA SER A 155 -2.61 -0.35 20.27
C SER A 155 -2.54 -0.42 18.74
N CYS A 156 -3.37 -1.24 18.12
CA CYS A 156 -3.62 -1.25 16.69
C CYS A 156 -4.15 0.12 16.24
N LYS A 157 -3.91 0.45 14.98
CA LYS A 157 -4.39 1.68 14.37
C LYS A 157 -5.02 1.38 13.01
N ARG A 158 -5.74 2.35 12.48
CA ARG A 158 -6.46 2.26 11.22
C ARG A 158 -5.75 3.02 10.11
N ILE A 159 -5.97 2.53 8.90
CA ILE A 159 -5.62 3.17 7.65
C ILE A 159 -6.92 3.56 6.96
N PHE A 160 -7.02 4.82 6.55
CA PHE A 160 -8.17 5.33 5.82
C PHE A 160 -8.06 4.96 4.34
N GLY A 161 -8.90 4.03 3.88
CA GLY A 161 -8.97 3.63 2.47
C GLY A 161 -9.72 4.65 1.62
N ILE A 162 -9.00 5.42 0.81
CA ILE A 162 -9.53 6.56 0.02
C ILE A 162 -10.69 6.12 -0.88
N GLU A 163 -10.49 5.09 -1.69
CA GLU A 163 -11.49 4.64 -2.66
C GLU A 163 -12.68 3.93 -2.00
N THR A 164 -12.46 3.27 -0.85
CA THR A 164 -13.52 2.61 -0.08
C THR A 164 -14.50 3.65 0.44
N VAL A 165 -14.00 4.66 1.15
CA VAL A 165 -14.84 5.71 1.74
C VAL A 165 -15.51 6.53 0.63
N ALA A 166 -14.79 6.83 -0.45
CA ALA A 166 -15.37 7.49 -1.62
C ALA A 166 -16.54 6.69 -2.23
N ALA A 167 -16.40 5.37 -2.37
CA ALA A 167 -17.47 4.53 -2.91
C ALA A 167 -18.72 4.53 -2.00
N GLU A 168 -18.54 4.45 -0.68
CA GLU A 168 -19.65 4.50 0.28
C GLU A 168 -20.41 5.83 0.24
N ILE A 169 -19.67 6.95 0.13
CA ILE A 169 -20.27 8.28 0.03
C ILE A 169 -21.00 8.44 -1.31
N ILE A 170 -20.40 8.03 -2.44
CA ILE A 170 -21.06 8.03 -3.75
C ILE A 170 -22.35 7.20 -3.72
N ASP A 171 -22.31 5.99 -3.18
CA ASP A 171 -23.47 5.09 -3.07
C ASP A 171 -24.62 5.74 -2.28
N SER A 172 -24.29 6.36 -1.14
CA SER A 172 -25.26 7.08 -0.31
C SER A 172 -25.96 8.20 -1.09
N HIS A 173 -25.19 9.06 -1.78
CA HIS A 173 -25.73 10.16 -2.57
C HIS A 173 -26.52 9.69 -3.79
N ALA A 174 -26.03 8.68 -4.51
CA ALA A 174 -26.71 8.08 -5.66
C ALA A 174 -28.05 7.45 -5.26
N LYS A 175 -28.09 6.75 -4.13
CA LYS A 175 -29.31 6.19 -3.56
C LYS A 175 -30.33 7.28 -3.24
N VAL A 176 -29.92 8.35 -2.55
CA VAL A 176 -30.82 9.46 -2.21
C VAL A 176 -31.35 10.14 -3.48
N TYR A 177 -30.48 10.39 -4.45
CA TYR A 177 -30.86 10.96 -5.75
C TYR A 177 -31.91 10.11 -6.46
N TYR A 178 -31.67 8.80 -6.59
CA TYR A 178 -32.60 7.86 -7.21
C TYR A 178 -33.98 7.88 -6.54
N HIS A 179 -34.06 7.72 -5.22
CA HIS A 179 -35.35 7.71 -4.51
C HIS A 179 -36.10 9.03 -4.62
N SER A 180 -35.38 10.16 -4.65
CA SER A 180 -35.98 11.49 -4.84
C SER A 180 -36.57 11.67 -6.24
N SER A 181 -35.99 11.00 -7.25
CA SER A 181 -36.45 11.04 -8.64
C SER A 181 -37.62 10.07 -8.93
N SER A 182 -37.68 8.93 -8.23
CA SER A 182 -38.73 7.92 -8.43
C SER A 182 -40.04 8.25 -7.69
N THR A 183 -39.99 9.06 -6.63
CA THR A 183 -41.15 9.36 -5.77
C THR A 183 -41.85 10.69 -6.11
N SER A 184 -41.33 11.45 -7.09
CA SER A 184 -41.91 12.74 -7.46
C SER A 184 -43.17 12.59 -8.33
N THR A 185 -44.32 12.35 -7.69
CA THR A 185 -45.66 12.57 -8.26
C THR A 185 -46.11 14.04 -8.17
N GLY A 186 -45.25 14.94 -7.68
CA GLY A 186 -45.53 16.38 -7.54
C GLY A 186 -44.35 17.24 -7.99
N ARG A 187 -44.63 18.52 -8.26
CA ARG A 187 -43.76 19.61 -8.75
C ARG A 187 -42.49 19.92 -7.91
N ARG A 188 -41.83 18.95 -7.30
CA ARG A 188 -40.48 19.15 -6.72
C ARG A 188 -39.46 19.09 -7.84
N ARG A 189 -38.64 20.15 -7.96
CA ARG A 189 -37.54 20.24 -8.93
C ARG A 189 -36.58 19.07 -8.66
N ARG A 190 -36.35 18.23 -9.68
CA ARG A 190 -35.30 17.19 -9.65
C ARG A 190 -34.00 17.86 -9.23
N GLN A 191 -33.28 17.27 -8.27
CA GLN A 191 -31.96 17.78 -7.89
C GLN A 191 -31.05 17.76 -9.12
N SER A 192 -30.20 18.77 -9.29
CA SER A 192 -29.18 18.72 -10.33
C SER A 192 -28.12 17.69 -9.94
N PRO A 193 -27.64 16.82 -10.86
CA PRO A 193 -26.48 15.98 -10.61
C PRO A 193 -25.27 16.77 -10.10
N ASP A 194 -25.07 17.99 -10.60
CA ASP A 194 -24.00 18.89 -10.14
C ASP A 194 -24.12 19.28 -8.67
N ASP A 195 -25.33 19.61 -8.19
CA ASP A 195 -25.54 19.97 -6.79
C ASP A 195 -25.30 18.76 -5.87
N VAL A 196 -25.59 17.55 -6.35
CA VAL A 196 -25.35 16.30 -5.62
C VAL A 196 -23.85 15.98 -5.61
N PHE A 197 -23.15 16.21 -6.73
CA PHE A 197 -21.70 16.05 -6.83
C PHE A 197 -20.98 16.95 -5.83
N ASP A 198 -21.37 18.22 -5.71
CA ASP A 198 -20.74 19.17 -4.79
C ASP A 198 -20.91 18.73 -3.33
N ARG A 199 -22.13 18.30 -2.95
CA ARG A 199 -22.38 17.73 -1.61
C ARG A 199 -21.60 16.45 -1.35
N MET A 200 -21.50 15.58 -2.34
CA MET A 200 -20.72 14.34 -2.26
C MET A 200 -19.24 14.64 -1.99
N LEU A 201 -18.67 15.62 -2.71
CA LEU A 201 -17.29 16.03 -2.53
C LEU A 201 -17.06 16.71 -1.17
N ASP A 202 -18.01 17.53 -0.70
CA ASP A 202 -17.97 18.14 0.63
C ASP A 202 -17.98 17.08 1.74
N ASP A 203 -18.88 16.09 1.65
CA ASP A 203 -18.95 14.99 2.62
C ASP A 203 -17.67 14.15 2.64
N PHE A 204 -17.07 13.90 1.47
CA PHE A 204 -15.77 13.25 1.39
C PHE A 204 -14.66 14.10 2.04
N GLY A 205 -14.64 15.41 1.79
CA GLY A 205 -13.70 16.33 2.42
C GLY A 205 -13.84 16.37 3.95
N ILE A 206 -15.07 16.32 4.47
CA ILE A 206 -15.35 16.20 5.90
C ILE A 206 -14.78 14.88 6.45
N ALA A 207 -15.04 13.75 5.78
CA ALA A 207 -14.53 12.45 6.20
C ALA A 207 -12.99 12.42 6.26
N VAL A 208 -12.31 13.01 5.27
CA VAL A 208 -10.84 13.13 5.27
C VAL A 208 -10.35 14.01 6.44
N LYS A 209 -10.98 15.16 6.69
CA LYS A 209 -10.59 16.04 7.82
C LYS A 209 -10.75 15.33 9.17
N GLN A 210 -11.88 14.65 9.37
CA GLN A 210 -12.10 13.81 10.55
C GLN A 210 -11.04 12.72 10.68
N ALA A 211 -10.65 12.09 9.57
CA ALA A 211 -9.59 11.10 9.56
C ALA A 211 -8.20 11.68 9.88
N ILE A 212 -7.91 12.92 9.48
CA ILE A 212 -6.67 13.63 9.86
C ILE A 212 -6.67 13.92 11.38
N GLU A 213 -7.80 14.30 11.95
CA GLU A 213 -7.93 14.62 13.39
C GLU A 213 -7.97 13.39 14.29
N ASN A 214 -8.43 12.25 13.77
CA ASN A 214 -8.59 11.04 14.56
C ASN A 214 -7.24 10.37 14.87
N ILE A 215 -6.91 10.24 16.16
CA ILE A 215 -5.65 9.64 16.65
C ILE A 215 -5.53 8.13 16.38
N ASP A 216 -6.65 7.45 16.11
CA ASP A 216 -6.66 6.03 15.78
C ASP A 216 -6.49 5.76 14.30
N ILE A 217 -6.60 6.79 13.44
CA ILE A 217 -6.22 6.72 12.03
C ILE A 217 -4.82 7.30 11.89
N VAL A 218 -3.87 6.54 11.36
CA VAL A 218 -2.46 7.02 11.28
C VAL A 218 -1.92 7.13 9.88
N ALA A 219 -2.66 6.62 8.89
CA ALA A 219 -2.29 6.68 7.48
C ALA A 219 -3.53 6.66 6.60
N PHE A 220 -3.31 6.95 5.32
CA PHE A 220 -4.27 6.79 4.24
C PHE A 220 -3.75 5.73 3.27
N SER A 221 -4.62 4.99 2.60
CA SER A 221 -4.25 4.07 1.53
C SER A 221 -5.02 4.39 0.26
N SER A 222 -4.35 4.16 -0.88
CA SER A 222 -4.93 4.25 -2.21
C SER A 222 -4.69 2.96 -2.99
N VAL A 223 -5.77 2.41 -3.53
CA VAL A 223 -5.76 1.28 -4.46
C VAL A 223 -5.81 1.72 -5.93
N ILE A 224 -5.61 3.02 -6.22
CA ILE A 224 -5.73 3.61 -7.56
C ILE A 224 -4.91 2.87 -8.63
N GLY A 225 -3.75 2.30 -8.27
CA GLY A 225 -2.92 1.48 -9.15
C GLY A 225 -3.69 0.32 -9.81
N TYR A 226 -4.57 -0.34 -9.05
CA TYR A 226 -5.42 -1.43 -9.54
C TYR A 226 -6.69 -0.98 -10.26
N ARG A 227 -6.99 0.31 -10.21
CA ARG A 227 -8.23 0.88 -10.77
C ARG A 227 -7.91 1.56 -12.09
N THR A 228 -7.25 2.70 -12.00
CA THR A 228 -7.01 3.59 -13.13
C THR A 228 -5.52 3.84 -13.38
N GLY A 229 -4.66 3.17 -12.59
CA GLY A 229 -3.21 3.24 -12.68
C GLY A 229 -2.61 4.33 -11.79
N LEU A 230 -1.31 4.20 -11.52
CA LEU A 230 -0.51 5.15 -10.75
C LEU A 230 -0.15 6.42 -11.53
N GLY A 231 -0.49 6.49 -12.81
CA GLY A 231 -0.39 7.69 -13.65
C GLY A 231 -1.44 8.74 -13.27
N VAL A 232 -1.36 9.24 -12.04
CA VAL A 232 -2.26 10.27 -11.53
C VAL A 232 -1.89 11.60 -12.21
N ARG A 233 -2.89 12.20 -12.88
CA ARG A 233 -2.67 13.45 -13.62
C ARG A 233 -2.20 14.55 -12.68
N LYS A 234 -1.42 15.49 -13.20
CA LYS A 234 -0.95 16.64 -12.43
C LYS A 234 -2.12 17.47 -11.87
N ALA A 235 -3.13 17.73 -12.70
CA ALA A 235 -4.34 18.44 -12.32
C ALA A 235 -5.55 17.52 -12.40
N VAL A 236 -6.53 17.75 -11.52
CA VAL A 236 -7.81 17.05 -11.55
C VAL A 236 -8.64 17.56 -12.74
N ASP A 237 -9.19 16.63 -13.49
CA ASP A 237 -10.19 16.90 -14.51
C ASP A 237 -11.58 16.82 -13.87
N ILE A 238 -12.03 17.97 -13.35
CA ILE A 238 -13.29 18.07 -12.62
C ILE A 238 -14.48 17.79 -13.56
N ALA A 239 -14.39 18.18 -14.83
CA ALA A 239 -15.45 17.90 -15.80
C ALA A 239 -15.63 16.39 -15.98
N ALA A 240 -14.55 15.64 -16.26
CA ALA A 240 -14.63 14.19 -16.38
C ALA A 240 -15.10 13.49 -15.09
N ALA A 241 -14.77 14.05 -13.92
CA ALA A 241 -15.25 13.55 -12.63
C ALA A 241 -16.76 13.77 -12.45
N ARG A 242 -17.29 14.93 -12.85
CA ARG A 242 -18.73 15.24 -12.85
C ARG A 242 -19.48 14.33 -13.82
N ASP A 243 -19.00 14.18 -15.05
CA ASP A 243 -19.61 13.30 -16.06
C ASP A 243 -19.71 11.86 -15.54
N SER A 244 -18.62 11.35 -14.94
CA SER A 244 -18.61 9.99 -14.35
C SER A 244 -19.61 9.86 -13.20
N PHE A 245 -19.76 10.90 -12.37
CA PHE A 245 -20.70 10.88 -11.26
C PHE A 245 -22.16 10.97 -11.74
N GLU A 246 -22.43 11.82 -12.73
CA GLU A 246 -23.74 11.91 -13.37
C GLU A 246 -24.17 10.54 -13.92
N GLU A 247 -23.28 9.85 -14.65
CA GLU A 247 -23.55 8.50 -15.14
C GLU A 247 -23.92 7.53 -14.01
N ILE A 248 -23.20 7.56 -12.88
CA ILE A 248 -23.48 6.69 -11.73
C ILE A 248 -24.86 6.99 -11.13
N VAL A 249 -25.19 8.26 -10.87
CA VAL A 249 -26.44 8.61 -10.20
C VAL A 249 -27.67 8.44 -11.11
N GLU A 250 -27.53 8.69 -12.41
CA GLU A 250 -28.61 8.50 -13.38
C GLU A 250 -28.91 7.02 -13.64
N ASN A 251 -27.89 6.16 -13.61
CA ASN A 251 -28.03 4.72 -13.86
C ASN A 251 -28.17 3.89 -12.58
N TYR A 252 -28.25 4.50 -11.40
CA TYR A 252 -28.32 3.80 -10.11
C TYR A 252 -29.46 2.77 -10.02
N GLY A 253 -30.63 3.06 -10.63
CA GLY A 253 -31.76 2.13 -10.66
C GLY A 253 -31.49 0.82 -11.42
N ILE A 254 -30.53 0.84 -12.35
CA ILE A 254 -30.14 -0.31 -13.18
C ILE A 254 -28.89 -0.98 -12.57
N GLN A 255 -27.90 -0.18 -12.18
CA GLN A 255 -26.60 -0.66 -11.68
C GLN A 255 -26.65 -1.10 -10.22
N GLY A 256 -27.59 -0.57 -9.43
CA GLY A 256 -27.71 -0.84 -8.01
C GLY A 256 -26.58 -0.20 -7.19
N ARG A 257 -26.21 -0.87 -6.10
CA ARG A 257 -25.25 -0.36 -5.11
C ARG A 257 -23.89 -0.07 -5.77
N PHE A 258 -23.40 1.15 -5.59
CA PHE A 258 -22.05 1.52 -6.01
C PHE A 258 -21.03 0.99 -5.00
N THR A 259 -20.00 0.28 -5.47
CA THR A 259 -19.04 -0.40 -4.60
C THR A 259 -17.57 -0.17 -4.96
N THR A 260 -17.29 0.38 -6.14
CA THR A 260 -15.93 0.49 -6.66
C THR A 260 -15.72 1.78 -7.44
N VAL A 261 -14.74 2.58 -7.01
CA VAL A 261 -14.26 3.73 -7.79
C VAL A 261 -13.25 3.27 -8.84
N SER A 262 -13.66 3.21 -10.11
CA SER A 262 -12.81 2.84 -11.26
C SER A 262 -12.82 3.86 -12.40
N HIS A 263 -13.43 5.03 -12.20
CA HIS A 263 -13.48 6.10 -13.21
C HIS A 263 -12.27 7.02 -13.04
N LYS A 264 -11.51 7.28 -14.11
CA LYS A 264 -10.25 8.07 -14.03
C LYS A 264 -10.44 9.45 -13.41
N GLY A 265 -11.51 10.15 -13.80
CA GLY A 265 -11.85 11.47 -13.25
C GLY A 265 -12.06 11.43 -11.74
N LEU A 266 -12.90 10.51 -11.26
CA LEU A 266 -13.21 10.34 -9.84
C LEU A 266 -12.00 9.82 -9.04
N SER A 267 -11.28 8.82 -9.55
CA SER A 267 -10.08 8.29 -8.89
C SER A 267 -9.02 9.38 -8.67
N ASP A 268 -8.71 10.16 -9.70
CA ASP A 268 -7.75 11.27 -9.59
C ASP A 268 -8.26 12.33 -8.61
N LEU A 269 -9.56 12.68 -8.68
CA LEU A 269 -10.19 13.66 -7.80
C LEU A 269 -10.00 13.30 -6.32
N PHE A 270 -10.36 12.09 -5.89
CA PHE A 270 -10.32 11.72 -4.48
C PHE A 270 -8.89 11.64 -3.94
N VAL A 271 -7.95 11.12 -4.74
CA VAL A 271 -6.52 11.07 -4.35
C VAL A 271 -5.95 12.48 -4.22
N HIS A 272 -6.23 13.38 -5.17
CA HIS A 272 -5.80 14.77 -5.09
C HIS A 272 -6.43 15.52 -3.92
N HIS A 273 -7.74 15.42 -3.76
CA HIS A 273 -8.47 16.09 -2.70
C HIS A 273 -7.94 15.67 -1.32
N THR A 274 -7.72 14.37 -1.11
CA THR A 274 -7.10 13.84 0.11
C THR A 274 -5.71 14.43 0.34
N ALA A 275 -4.85 14.41 -0.68
CA ALA A 275 -3.49 14.91 -0.56
C ALA A 275 -3.41 16.43 -0.32
N VAL A 276 -4.34 17.20 -0.90
CA VAL A 276 -4.47 18.64 -0.65
C VAL A 276 -4.86 18.90 0.81
N LEU A 277 -5.87 18.20 1.32
CA LEU A 277 -6.32 18.34 2.71
C LEU A 277 -5.24 17.96 3.72
N ILE A 278 -4.50 16.86 3.50
CA ILE A 278 -3.38 16.47 4.36
C ILE A 278 -2.27 17.53 4.36
N ARG A 279 -1.99 18.13 3.20
CA ARG A 279 -0.95 19.17 3.06
C ARG A 279 -1.33 20.45 3.79
N GLU A 280 -2.58 20.88 3.67
CA GLU A 280 -3.11 22.13 4.19
C GLU A 280 -3.42 22.08 5.68
N TYR A 281 -3.53 20.88 6.25
CA TYR A 281 -3.73 20.73 7.68
C TYR A 281 -2.50 21.23 8.47
N SER A 282 -2.73 22.07 9.48
CA SER A 282 -1.71 22.87 10.16
C SER A 282 -0.89 22.12 11.22
N THR A 283 -0.74 20.81 11.09
CA THR A 283 0.02 19.99 12.05
C THR A 283 1.47 19.81 11.60
N ASN A 284 2.39 19.75 12.58
CA ASN A 284 3.80 19.42 12.31
C ASN A 284 3.99 17.98 11.79
N PHE A 285 2.98 17.12 11.95
CA PHE A 285 2.99 15.74 11.49
C PHE A 285 1.85 15.52 10.51
N ARG A 286 2.21 15.15 9.27
CA ARG A 286 1.26 14.79 8.21
C ARG A 286 1.19 13.27 8.10
N LYS A 287 -0.03 12.72 8.08
CA LYS A 287 -0.24 11.28 7.92
C LYS A 287 0.12 10.85 6.49
N PRO A 288 0.84 9.74 6.29
CA PRO A 288 1.27 9.30 4.97
C PRO A 288 0.10 8.77 4.14
N ILE A 289 0.25 8.83 2.81
CA ILE A 289 -0.59 8.08 1.86
C ILE A 289 0.23 6.90 1.34
N GLN A 290 -0.27 5.69 1.54
CA GLN A 290 0.28 4.45 1.03
C GLN A 290 -0.35 4.13 -0.32
N PHE A 291 0.45 4.05 -1.38
CA PHE A 291 -0.03 3.63 -2.69
C PHE A 291 0.26 2.14 -2.88
N ARG A 292 -0.76 1.37 -3.23
CA ARG A 292 -0.56 -0.05 -3.54
C ARG A 292 0.09 -0.17 -4.92
N THR A 293 1.35 -0.58 -4.93
CA THR A 293 2.15 -0.81 -6.13
C THR A 293 2.40 -2.31 -6.25
N PHE A 294 1.67 -3.02 -7.11
CA PHE A 294 1.72 -4.48 -7.12
C PHE A 294 1.84 -5.08 -8.51
N LEU A 295 2.32 -6.31 -8.51
CA LEU A 295 2.56 -7.20 -9.62
C LEU A 295 1.58 -8.39 -9.51
N GLY A 296 0.34 -8.23 -10.00
CA GLY A 296 -0.65 -9.32 -10.09
C GLY A 296 -2.11 -8.94 -9.75
N GLY A 297 -3.04 -9.75 -10.25
CA GLY A 297 -4.47 -9.45 -10.30
C GLY A 297 -4.91 -9.33 -11.76
N SER A 298 -6.07 -9.92 -12.10
CA SER A 298 -6.57 -10.00 -13.48
C SER A 298 -6.87 -8.64 -14.12
N ASP A 299 -7.09 -7.61 -13.28
CA ASP A 299 -7.75 -6.37 -13.70
C ASP A 299 -6.77 -5.19 -13.87
N ALA A 300 -5.49 -5.37 -13.52
CA ALA A 300 -4.50 -4.29 -13.51
C ALA A 300 -3.27 -4.62 -14.36
N SER A 301 -3.00 -3.80 -15.38
CA SER A 301 -1.75 -3.88 -16.13
C SER A 301 -0.57 -3.55 -15.21
N MET A 302 0.43 -4.44 -15.14
CA MET A 302 1.67 -4.23 -14.38
C MET A 302 2.36 -2.90 -14.73
N VAL A 303 2.24 -2.46 -15.99
CA VAL A 303 2.79 -1.17 -16.45
C VAL A 303 2.12 0.00 -15.73
N ASN A 304 0.80 -0.07 -15.52
CA ASN A 304 0.02 0.98 -14.86
C ASN A 304 0.26 1.00 -13.34
N CYS A 305 0.85 -0.03 -12.77
CA CYS A 305 1.23 -0.12 -11.35
C CYS A 305 2.71 0.27 -11.10
N ASN A 306 3.42 0.81 -12.09
CA ASN A 306 4.79 1.27 -11.93
C ASN A 306 4.84 2.54 -11.04
N PRO A 307 5.55 2.52 -9.89
CA PRO A 307 5.65 3.67 -8.99
C PRO A 307 6.21 4.93 -9.66
N ALA A 308 7.02 4.80 -10.71
CA ALA A 308 7.56 5.94 -11.46
C ALA A 308 6.45 6.83 -12.05
N LEU A 309 5.27 6.28 -12.31
CA LEU A 309 4.13 7.03 -12.84
C LEU A 309 3.55 8.04 -11.83
N LEU A 310 3.88 7.93 -10.54
CA LEU A 310 3.49 8.93 -9.52
C LEU A 310 4.33 10.21 -9.60
N GLU A 311 5.37 10.27 -10.43
CA GLU A 311 6.24 11.44 -10.53
C GLU A 311 5.44 12.73 -10.76
N THR A 312 4.51 12.73 -11.71
CA THR A 312 3.66 13.89 -12.04
C THR A 312 2.81 14.37 -10.87
N PHE A 313 2.42 13.44 -9.99
CA PHE A 313 1.66 13.73 -8.77
C PHE A 313 2.56 14.25 -7.65
N MET A 314 3.81 13.81 -7.56
CA MET A 314 4.74 14.18 -6.49
C MET A 314 5.42 15.54 -6.67
N VAL A 315 5.63 15.99 -7.92
CA VAL A 315 6.47 17.16 -8.26
C VAL A 315 6.06 18.47 -7.56
N GLU A 316 4.78 18.72 -7.29
CA GLU A 316 4.32 19.96 -6.66
C GLU A 316 4.13 19.89 -5.14
N ARG A 317 4.59 18.79 -4.51
CA ARG A 317 4.49 18.63 -3.06
C ARG A 317 5.89 18.67 -2.44
N PRO A 318 6.08 19.30 -1.26
CA PRO A 318 7.38 19.41 -0.59
C PRO A 318 8.06 18.04 -0.32
N LEU A 319 7.30 16.96 -0.46
CA LEU A 319 7.77 15.56 -0.46
C LEU A 319 8.90 15.26 -1.45
N LYS A 320 9.05 15.97 -2.58
CA LYS A 320 10.07 15.59 -3.58
C LYS A 320 11.50 15.70 -3.02
N ARG A 321 11.80 16.73 -2.24
CA ARG A 321 13.15 16.91 -1.66
C ARG A 321 13.43 15.89 -0.57
N ASP A 322 12.53 15.76 0.40
CA ASP A 322 12.71 14.84 1.53
C ASP A 322 12.69 13.37 1.08
N ALA A 323 11.87 13.01 0.08
CA ALA A 323 11.85 11.65 -0.47
C ALA A 323 13.11 11.33 -1.28
N VAL A 324 13.68 12.30 -2.00
CA VAL A 324 14.95 12.14 -2.72
C VAL A 324 16.10 12.01 -1.72
N GLU A 325 16.14 12.83 -0.67
CA GLU A 325 17.14 12.74 0.39
C GLU A 325 17.03 11.41 1.17
N LEU A 326 15.81 10.97 1.52
CA LEU A 326 15.58 9.68 2.17
C LEU A 326 15.93 8.50 1.27
N SER A 327 15.55 8.54 -0.01
CA SER A 327 15.91 7.49 -0.97
C SER A 327 17.42 7.43 -1.19
N LYS A 328 18.09 8.58 -1.22
CA LYS A 328 19.55 8.66 -1.28
C LYS A 328 20.18 8.02 -0.03
N ALA A 329 19.71 8.36 1.16
CA ALA A 329 20.23 7.80 2.40
C ALA A 329 19.93 6.29 2.55
N VAL A 330 18.72 5.86 2.22
CA VAL A 330 18.27 4.48 2.48
C VAL A 330 18.61 3.53 1.35
N LEU A 331 18.38 3.91 0.09
CA LEU A 331 18.60 3.01 -1.05
C LEU A 331 20.01 3.15 -1.58
N PHE A 332 20.50 4.37 -1.78
CA PHE A 332 21.83 4.54 -2.36
C PHE A 332 22.93 4.29 -1.31
N GLU A 333 22.97 5.06 -0.21
CA GLU A 333 24.07 4.98 0.76
C GLU A 333 24.13 3.63 1.48
N ASN A 334 22.99 3.08 1.91
CA ASN A 334 23.01 1.76 2.57
C ASN A 334 23.33 0.63 1.59
N SER A 335 22.83 0.63 0.35
CA SER A 335 23.24 -0.40 -0.62
C SER A 335 24.72 -0.26 -0.99
N ASN A 336 25.23 0.96 -1.13
CA ASN A 336 26.66 1.19 -1.34
C ASN A 336 27.51 0.60 -0.22
N ARG A 337 27.10 0.79 1.04
CA ARG A 337 27.77 0.22 2.22
C ARG A 337 27.60 -1.30 2.31
N LEU A 338 26.40 -1.81 2.06
CA LEU A 338 26.08 -3.23 2.18
C LEU A 338 26.80 -4.07 1.13
N TYR A 339 26.93 -3.55 -0.09
CA TYR A 339 27.54 -4.25 -1.22
C TYR A 339 28.96 -3.76 -1.55
N ASN A 340 29.50 -2.82 -0.77
CA ASN A 340 30.83 -2.24 -0.94
C ASN A 340 31.10 -1.75 -2.37
N LEU A 341 30.15 -1.01 -2.95
CA LEU A 341 30.15 -0.66 -4.38
C LEU A 341 30.99 0.60 -4.70
N GLU A 342 31.44 1.35 -3.68
CA GLU A 342 32.25 2.58 -3.82
C GLU A 342 31.69 3.62 -4.81
N LEU A 343 30.37 3.64 -5.01
CA LEU A 343 29.73 4.54 -5.97
C LEU A 343 29.58 5.95 -5.38
N SER A 344 29.83 6.99 -6.18
CA SER A 344 29.49 8.38 -5.82
C SER A 344 28.29 8.86 -6.63
N LEU A 345 27.27 9.41 -5.96
CA LEU A 345 26.13 10.02 -6.64
C LEU A 345 26.44 11.49 -6.96
N SER A 346 26.64 11.82 -8.24
CA SER A 346 26.70 13.20 -8.72
C SER A 346 25.28 13.78 -8.86
N GLY A 347 25.07 15.00 -8.36
CA GLY A 347 23.73 15.59 -8.20
C GLY A 347 22.96 15.77 -9.51
N LEU A 348 21.70 15.31 -9.53
CA LEU A 348 20.75 15.58 -10.61
C LEU A 348 20.15 17.01 -10.52
N LEU A 349 20.49 17.78 -9.48
CA LEU A 349 19.92 19.10 -9.19
C LEU A 349 20.92 20.26 -9.36
N ASP A 350 22.19 19.98 -9.70
CA ASP A 350 23.21 21.03 -9.86
C ASP A 350 23.30 21.54 -11.31
N SER A 351 22.53 20.99 -12.26
CA SER A 351 22.48 21.50 -13.63
C SER A 351 21.40 22.58 -13.79
N THR A 352 21.55 23.68 -13.08
CA THR A 352 20.95 24.97 -13.46
C THR A 352 22.05 26.01 -13.48
N ASP A 353 22.93 25.94 -14.49
CA ASP A 353 23.61 27.10 -15.06
C ASP A 353 24.32 26.67 -16.34
N GLY A 354 23.56 26.69 -17.44
CA GLY A 354 24.11 26.78 -18.78
C GLY A 354 24.16 28.26 -19.16
N THR A 355 25.10 29.01 -18.58
CA THR A 355 25.49 30.31 -19.11
C THR A 355 26.14 30.08 -20.47
N ASP A 356 25.37 30.34 -21.52
CA ASP A 356 25.84 30.43 -22.89
C ASP A 356 26.65 31.72 -23.03
N THR A 357 27.96 31.62 -22.84
CA THR A 357 28.94 32.65 -23.22
C THR A 357 30.14 31.95 -23.82
N GLY A 358 30.11 31.79 -25.14
CA GLY A 358 31.23 31.33 -25.97
C GLY A 358 31.29 32.18 -27.24
N ASP A 359 31.78 33.41 -27.05
CA ASP A 359 32.24 34.31 -28.10
C ASP A 359 33.47 33.68 -28.78
N GLU A 360 33.36 33.31 -30.06
CA GLU A 360 34.52 33.05 -30.93
C GLU A 360 34.37 33.89 -32.19
N THR A 361 34.96 35.08 -32.14
CA THR A 361 35.39 35.87 -33.30
C THR A 361 36.76 35.38 -33.78
N SER A 362 36.83 34.99 -35.07
CA SER A 362 37.94 35.29 -36.00
C SER A 362 37.47 34.81 -37.39
N ASP A 363 36.99 35.70 -38.26
CA ASP A 363 37.79 36.51 -39.21
C ASP A 363 38.71 35.63 -40.08
N ASP A 364 38.27 35.36 -41.32
CA ASP A 364 38.79 36.03 -42.52
C ASP A 364 38.71 35.17 -43.82
N ASP A 365 38.39 35.92 -44.87
CA ASP A 365 38.71 35.76 -46.29
C ASP A 365 37.82 34.93 -47.24
N ASP A 366 37.00 35.71 -47.98
CA ASP A 366 37.04 35.86 -49.46
C ASP A 366 37.06 34.60 -50.33
N ASP A 367 36.01 34.43 -51.15
CA ASP A 367 36.14 34.63 -52.59
C ASP A 367 34.79 34.41 -53.31
N ASP A 368 34.37 35.50 -53.97
CA ASP A 368 33.82 35.61 -55.32
C ASP A 368 32.98 34.48 -55.98
N ASP A 369 31.92 34.99 -56.60
CA ASP A 369 31.47 34.71 -57.96
C ASP A 369 30.49 33.55 -58.27
N SER A 370 29.36 34.01 -58.83
CA SER A 370 28.65 33.50 -60.02
C SER A 370 27.35 32.71 -59.85
N ASP A 371 26.30 33.36 -60.37
CA ASP A 371 25.01 32.93 -60.93
C ASP A 371 23.83 32.52 -60.02
#